data_AF-A0A9P6P4J7-F1
#
_entry.id   AF-A0A9P6P4J7-F1
#
_cell.length_a   1.000
_cell.length_b   1.000
_cell.length_c   1.000
_cell.angle_alpha   90.00
_cell.angle_beta   90.00
_cell.angle_gamma   90.00
#
_symmetry.space_group_name_H-M   'P 1'
#
loop_
_entity.id
_entity.type
_entity.pdbx_description
1 polymer ?
#
loop_
_entity_poly.entity_id
_entity_poly.type
_entity_poly.pdbx_seq_one_letter_code
_entity_poly.pdbx_strand_id
1 'polypeptide(L)'
;MSDDDDNVWASSDEETTYDRDIAEREWNRLHQNHGNEGYKEGIIEGKEVKMQGGFDRGYEEGLKIGKAMGKLRGIVSSYLIFYRQIIKDEEIAQRLQTLHDEIQQVDVHHIYSKDYFLDNAEEREAGYVSPEQFVQRWQEKVDVAIQSVVKQ
;
A
#
# COMPACT_ATOMS: atom_id res chain seq x y z
N MET A 1 51.48 -46.12 -51.70
CA MET A 1 51.03 -44.71 -51.69
C MET A 1 50.03 -44.60 -50.57
N SER A 2 50.25 -43.60 -49.74
CA SER A 2 49.66 -43.32 -48.43
C SER A 2 48.18 -42.95 -48.53
N ASP A 3 47.35 -43.68 -47.79
CA ASP A 3 46.08 -43.15 -47.28
C ASP A 3 46.22 -43.14 -45.75
N ASP A 4 47.10 -42.24 -45.27
CA ASP A 4 46.98 -41.70 -43.93
C ASP A 4 45.77 -40.75 -44.02
N ASP A 5 44.58 -41.30 -43.76
CA ASP A 5 43.37 -40.50 -43.56
C ASP A 5 43.64 -39.51 -42.43
N ASP A 6 43.96 -38.29 -42.84
CA ASP A 6 44.04 -37.09 -42.01
C ASP A 6 42.76 -37.00 -41.17
N ASN A 7 42.82 -37.53 -39.95
CA ASN A 7 41.77 -37.33 -38.98
C ASN A 7 41.87 -35.88 -38.49
N VAL A 8 41.36 -34.96 -39.31
CA VAL A 8 41.24 -33.51 -39.05
C VAL A 8 40.49 -33.22 -37.74
N TRP A 9 39.77 -34.22 -37.21
CA TRP A 9 39.04 -34.19 -35.95
C TRP A 9 39.77 -34.81 -34.76
N ALA A 10 41.01 -35.28 -34.92
CA ALA A 10 41.93 -35.52 -33.81
C ALA A 10 42.49 -34.17 -33.34
N SER A 11 41.60 -33.25 -32.97
CA SER A 11 41.95 -32.07 -32.18
C SER A 11 42.67 -32.58 -30.94
N SER A 12 43.94 -32.21 -30.81
CA SER A 12 44.85 -32.60 -29.74
C SER A 12 44.11 -32.67 -28.41
N ASP A 13 44.20 -33.80 -27.69
CA ASP A 13 43.60 -34.00 -26.36
C ASP A 13 43.92 -32.83 -25.37
N GLU A 14 44.97 -32.05 -25.63
CA GLU A 14 45.31 -30.83 -24.88
C GLU A 14 44.33 -29.66 -25.08
N GLU A 15 43.70 -29.50 -26.26
CA GLU A 15 42.75 -28.41 -26.53
C GLU A 15 41.37 -28.72 -25.91
N THR A 16 40.94 -29.97 -25.97
CA THR A 16 39.68 -30.43 -25.34
C THR A 16 39.75 -30.46 -23.81
N THR A 17 40.92 -30.72 -23.23
CA THR A 17 41.13 -30.62 -21.76
C THR A 17 41.15 -29.18 -21.27
N TYR A 18 41.74 -28.25 -22.02
CA TYR A 18 41.74 -26.83 -21.71
C TYR A 18 40.33 -26.21 -21.73
N ASP A 19 39.54 -26.53 -22.76
CA ASP A 19 38.13 -26.10 -22.86
C ASP A 19 37.28 -26.66 -21.73
N ARG A 20 37.52 -27.92 -21.32
CA ARG A 20 36.82 -28.53 -20.17
C ARG A 20 37.17 -27.84 -18.85
N ASP A 21 38.44 -27.53 -18.62
CA ASP A 21 38.88 -26.85 -17.41
C ASP A 21 38.34 -25.41 -17.32
N ILE A 22 38.22 -24.71 -18.46
CA ILE A 22 37.56 -23.40 -18.54
C ILE A 22 36.07 -23.56 -18.21
N ALA A 23 35.39 -24.52 -18.84
CA ALA A 23 33.97 -24.77 -18.61
C ALA A 23 33.66 -25.10 -17.15
N GLU A 24 34.50 -25.91 -16.48
CA GLU A 24 34.35 -26.22 -15.05
C GLU A 24 34.55 -24.99 -14.16
N ARG A 25 35.52 -24.12 -14.47
CA ARG A 25 35.74 -22.87 -13.72
C ARG A 25 34.58 -21.90 -13.90
N GLU A 26 34.10 -21.75 -15.13
CA GLU A 26 32.94 -20.92 -15.44
C GLU A 26 31.68 -21.44 -14.76
N TRP A 27 31.46 -22.76 -14.80
CA TRP A 27 30.35 -23.42 -14.11
C TRP A 27 30.40 -23.18 -12.60
N ASN A 28 31.56 -23.36 -11.98
CA ASN A 28 31.74 -23.13 -10.55
C ASN A 28 31.50 -21.66 -10.18
N ARG A 29 31.98 -20.73 -11.00
CA ARG A 29 31.73 -19.29 -10.80
C ARG A 29 30.24 -18.97 -10.94
N LEU A 30 29.59 -19.49 -11.97
CA LEU A 30 28.16 -19.29 -12.21
C LEU A 30 27.32 -19.85 -11.05
N HIS A 31 27.66 -21.06 -10.58
CA HIS A 31 26.99 -21.71 -9.47
C HIS A 31 27.12 -20.93 -8.16
N GLN A 32 28.33 -20.45 -7.85
CA GLN A 32 28.55 -19.61 -6.66
C GLN A 32 27.80 -18.28 -6.74
N ASN A 33 27.80 -17.64 -7.92
CA ASN A 33 27.07 -16.40 -8.14
C ASN A 33 25.56 -16.61 -7.96
N HIS A 34 24.99 -17.62 -8.62
CA HIS A 34 23.57 -17.93 -8.48
C HIS A 34 23.18 -18.35 -7.05
N GLY A 35 24.03 -19.08 -6.34
CA GLY A 35 23.77 -19.43 -4.95
C GLY A 35 23.73 -18.19 -4.04
N ASN A 36 24.68 -17.26 -4.23
CA ASN A 36 24.74 -16.03 -3.45
C ASN A 36 23.61 -15.04 -3.82
N GLU A 37 23.32 -14.89 -5.11
CA GLU A 37 22.21 -14.08 -5.61
C GLU A 37 20.87 -14.65 -5.15
N GLY A 38 20.64 -15.95 -5.32
CA GLY A 38 19.42 -16.61 -4.88
C GLY A 38 19.20 -16.55 -3.37
N TYR A 39 20.26 -16.62 -2.55
CA TYR A 39 20.14 -16.43 -1.10
C TYR A 39 19.73 -14.99 -0.74
N LYS A 40 20.35 -14.00 -1.38
CA LYS A 40 19.98 -12.59 -1.17
C LYS A 40 18.54 -12.32 -1.60
N GLU A 41 18.17 -12.84 -2.77
CA GLU A 41 16.82 -12.71 -3.33
C GLU A 41 15.78 -13.37 -2.41
N GLY A 42 16.05 -14.59 -1.93
CA GLY A 42 15.16 -15.27 -0.98
C GLY A 42 14.97 -14.52 0.34
N ILE A 43 15.99 -13.82 0.84
CA ILE A 43 15.84 -12.93 2.01
C ILE A 43 14.95 -11.73 1.69
N ILE A 44 15.11 -11.15 0.50
CA ILE A 44 14.33 -9.98 0.07
C ILE A 44 12.86 -10.39 -0.11
N GLU A 45 12.61 -11.47 -0.85
CA GLU A 45 11.28 -12.02 -1.10
C GLU A 45 10.58 -12.37 0.22
N GLY A 46 11.26 -13.05 1.14
CA GLY A 46 10.68 -13.37 2.45
C GLY A 46 10.29 -12.15 3.29
N LYS A 47 11.04 -11.05 3.19
CA LYS A 47 10.68 -9.78 3.84
C LYS A 47 9.50 -9.11 3.15
N GLU A 48 9.51 -9.10 1.82
CA GLU A 48 8.45 -8.50 1.02
C GLU A 48 7.11 -9.20 1.25
N VAL A 49 7.07 -10.53 1.27
CA VAL A 49 5.85 -11.30 1.53
C VAL A 49 5.22 -10.91 2.87
N LYS A 50 6.01 -10.75 3.93
CA LYS A 50 5.49 -10.30 5.23
C LYS A 50 5.01 -8.85 5.20
N MET A 51 5.71 -7.97 4.50
CA MET A 51 5.34 -6.57 4.36
C MET A 51 4.03 -6.39 3.57
N GLN A 52 3.88 -7.12 2.46
CA GLN A 52 2.68 -7.14 1.62
C GLN A 52 1.44 -7.54 2.43
N GLY A 53 1.52 -8.57 3.28
CA GLY A 53 0.40 -8.97 4.14
C GLY A 53 -0.01 -7.89 5.18
N GLY A 54 0.91 -7.03 5.61
CA GLY A 54 0.56 -5.85 6.42
C GLY A 54 -0.11 -4.75 5.58
N PHE A 55 0.43 -4.51 4.38
CA PHE A 55 -0.11 -3.54 3.44
C PHE A 55 -1.53 -3.89 2.99
N ASP A 56 -1.79 -5.13 2.58
CA ASP A 56 -3.11 -5.55 2.07
C ASP A 56 -4.22 -5.34 3.10
N ARG A 57 -3.94 -5.68 4.37
CA ARG A 57 -4.87 -5.43 5.49
C ARG A 57 -5.15 -3.94 5.68
N GLY A 58 -4.09 -3.14 5.76
CA GLY A 58 -4.21 -1.69 5.90
C GLY A 58 -4.88 -1.03 4.68
N TYR A 59 -4.69 -1.58 3.48
CA TYR A 59 -5.30 -1.09 2.26
C TYR A 59 -6.80 -1.37 2.24
N GLU A 60 -7.25 -2.57 2.62
CA GLU A 60 -8.68 -2.89 2.66
C GLU A 60 -9.43 -2.01 3.67
N GLU A 61 -8.88 -1.84 4.87
CA GLU A 61 -9.46 -1.01 5.92
C GLU A 61 -9.41 0.48 5.56
N GLY A 62 -8.25 0.92 5.06
CA GLY A 62 -8.03 2.28 4.55
C GLY A 62 -8.99 2.67 3.43
N LEU A 63 -9.28 1.74 2.51
CA LEU A 63 -10.21 1.98 1.41
C LEU A 63 -11.64 2.15 1.92
N LYS A 64 -12.10 1.31 2.85
CA LYS A 64 -13.45 1.40 3.45
C LYS A 64 -13.64 2.77 4.12
N ILE A 65 -12.65 3.18 4.91
CA ILE A 65 -12.71 4.40 5.71
C ILE A 65 -12.54 5.65 4.83
N GLY A 66 -11.55 5.65 3.94
CA GLY A 66 -11.31 6.73 3.00
C GLY A 66 -12.52 6.97 2.10
N LYS A 67 -13.18 5.90 1.63
CA LYS A 67 -14.43 6.00 0.87
C LYS A 67 -15.56 6.63 1.68
N ALA A 68 -15.72 6.24 2.95
CA ALA A 68 -16.77 6.79 3.82
C ALA A 68 -16.55 8.28 4.09
N MET A 69 -15.32 8.68 4.42
CA MET A 69 -14.98 10.09 4.67
C MET A 69 -15.08 10.94 3.38
N GLY A 70 -14.64 10.40 2.25
CA GLY A 70 -14.80 11.04 0.94
C GLY A 70 -16.28 11.26 0.59
N LYS A 71 -17.15 10.27 0.89
CA LYS A 71 -18.60 10.41 0.71
C LYS A 71 -19.16 11.54 1.58
N LEU A 72 -18.80 11.60 2.86
CA LEU A 72 -19.26 12.66 3.77
C LEU A 72 -18.85 14.05 3.28
N ARG A 73 -17.59 14.20 2.87
CA ARG A 73 -17.08 15.45 2.29
C ARG A 73 -17.87 15.85 1.04
N GLY A 74 -18.16 14.90 0.15
CA GLY A 74 -18.95 15.13 -1.05
C GLY A 74 -20.39 15.57 -0.75
N ILE A 75 -21.02 14.98 0.28
CA ILE A 75 -22.36 15.38 0.72
C ILE A 75 -22.33 16.83 1.24
N VAL A 76 -21.44 17.15 2.18
CA VAL A 76 -21.36 18.49 2.77
C VAL A 76 -21.04 19.54 1.70
N SER A 77 -20.11 19.25 0.79
CA SER A 77 -19.78 20.15 -0.33
C SER A 77 -20.98 20.40 -1.25
N SER A 78 -21.77 19.35 -1.53
CA SER A 78 -22.97 19.48 -2.37
C SER A 78 -24.02 20.37 -1.71
N TYR A 79 -24.27 20.19 -0.40
CA TYR A 79 -25.18 21.05 0.36
C TYR A 79 -24.65 22.49 0.44
N LEU A 80 -23.36 22.68 0.67
CA LEU A 80 -22.75 24.02 0.68
C LEU A 80 -23.01 24.78 -0.63
N ILE A 81 -22.80 24.12 -1.77
CA ILE A 81 -23.06 24.72 -3.09
C ILE A 81 -24.56 25.03 -3.26
N PHE A 82 -25.44 24.10 -2.86
CA PHE A 82 -26.89 24.26 -2.94
C PHE A 82 -27.39 25.47 -2.14
N TYR A 83 -27.01 25.57 -0.86
CA TYR A 83 -27.44 26.68 -0.01
C TYR A 83 -26.83 28.02 -0.42
N ARG A 84 -25.58 28.03 -0.91
CA ARG A 84 -24.93 29.25 -1.37
C ARG A 84 -25.49 29.77 -2.70
N GLN A 85 -25.74 28.90 -3.67
CA GLN A 85 -26.11 29.31 -5.03
C GLN A 85 -27.62 29.43 -5.25
N ILE A 86 -28.42 28.53 -4.66
CA ILE A 86 -29.86 28.45 -4.92
C ILE A 86 -30.64 29.22 -3.86
N ILE A 87 -30.45 28.87 -2.58
CA ILE A 87 -31.20 29.48 -1.48
C ILE A 87 -30.63 30.86 -1.11
N LYS A 88 -29.31 31.05 -1.28
CA LYS A 88 -28.57 32.27 -0.91
C LYS A 88 -28.67 32.59 0.60
N ASP A 89 -28.76 31.55 1.41
CA ASP A 89 -28.65 31.68 2.87
C ASP A 89 -27.18 31.66 3.26
N GLU A 90 -26.64 32.83 3.59
CA GLU A 90 -25.22 32.98 3.92
C GLU A 90 -24.90 32.44 5.32
N GLU A 91 -25.86 32.42 6.26
CA GLU A 91 -25.60 31.88 7.61
C GLU A 91 -25.44 30.36 7.58
N ILE A 92 -26.32 29.67 6.85
CA ILE A 92 -26.23 28.22 6.67
C ILE A 92 -25.00 27.87 5.83
N ALA A 93 -24.72 28.63 4.77
CA ALA A 93 -23.54 28.41 3.94
C ALA A 93 -22.25 28.54 4.76
N GLN A 94 -22.15 29.54 5.64
CA GLN A 94 -20.96 29.73 6.49
C GLN A 94 -20.77 28.55 7.46
N ARG A 95 -21.85 28.04 8.07
CA ARG A 95 -21.78 26.86 8.97
C ARG A 95 -21.35 25.61 8.23
N LEU A 96 -21.90 25.36 7.04
CA LEU A 96 -21.51 24.24 6.19
C LEU A 96 -20.07 24.38 5.70
N GLN A 97 -19.60 25.60 5.45
CA GLN A 97 -18.22 25.86 5.08
C GLN A 97 -17.26 25.51 6.23
N THR A 98 -17.56 25.94 7.47
CA THR A 98 -16.76 25.54 8.64
C THR A 98 -16.73 24.02 8.81
N LEU A 99 -17.87 23.35 8.68
CA LEU A 99 -17.93 21.88 8.76
C LEU A 99 -17.11 21.21 7.64
N HIS A 100 -17.18 21.74 6.41
CA HIS A 100 -16.41 21.24 5.29
C HIS A 100 -14.90 21.40 5.53
N ASP A 101 -14.47 22.55 6.07
CA ASP A 101 -13.06 22.81 6.37
C ASP A 101 -12.54 21.91 7.49
N GLU A 102 -13.36 21.65 8.52
CA GLU A 102 -13.03 20.68 9.57
C GLU A 102 -12.85 19.26 9.02
N ILE A 103 -13.75 18.79 8.14
CA ILE A 103 -13.63 17.48 7.48
C ILE A 103 -12.37 17.43 6.60
N GLN A 104 -12.02 18.53 5.95
CA GLN A 104 -10.84 18.60 5.08
C GLN A 104 -9.53 18.53 5.87
N GLN A 105 -9.51 18.97 7.14
CA GLN A 105 -8.32 18.89 8.00
C GLN A 105 -8.10 17.49 8.62
N VAL A 106 -9.03 16.54 8.40
CA VAL A 106 -8.88 15.18 8.91
C VAL A 106 -7.81 14.42 8.11
N ASP A 107 -6.61 14.37 8.68
CA ASP A 107 -5.50 13.54 8.20
C ASP A 107 -5.54 12.10 8.72
N VAL A 108 -4.73 11.24 8.10
CA VAL A 108 -4.52 9.82 8.47
C VAL A 108 -4.17 9.66 9.96
N HIS A 109 -3.39 10.59 10.54
CA HIS A 109 -3.01 10.55 11.95
C HIS A 109 -4.18 10.76 12.93
N HIS A 110 -5.26 11.39 12.48
CA HIS A 110 -6.48 11.52 13.28
C HIS A 110 -7.33 10.25 13.26
N ILE A 111 -7.18 9.44 12.21
CA ILE A 111 -7.94 8.21 11.98
C ILE A 111 -7.23 7.01 12.60
N TYR A 112 -5.91 6.92 12.43
CA TYR A 112 -5.09 5.79 12.89
C TYR A 112 -4.15 6.23 14.01
N SER A 113 -4.54 5.94 15.25
CA SER A 113 -3.68 6.08 16.43
C SER A 113 -2.62 4.99 16.48
N LYS A 114 -1.56 5.18 17.29
CA LYS A 114 -0.49 4.17 17.45
C LYS A 114 -1.05 2.81 17.91
N ASP A 115 -2.10 2.84 18.72
CA ASP A 115 -2.81 1.66 19.23
C ASP A 115 -3.44 0.79 18.14
N TYR A 116 -3.69 1.34 16.95
CA TYR A 116 -4.17 0.56 15.80
C TYR A 116 -3.14 -0.49 15.38
N PHE A 117 -1.85 -0.17 15.47
CA PHE A 117 -0.76 -1.06 15.07
C PHE A 117 -0.40 -2.08 16.16
N LEU A 118 -1.04 -2.03 17.32
CA LEU A 118 -0.85 -3.01 18.37
C LEU A 118 -1.70 -4.25 18.07
N ASP A 119 -1.02 -5.37 17.84
CA ASP A 119 -1.63 -6.69 17.64
C ASP A 119 -2.38 -7.16 18.91
N ASN A 120 -1.95 -6.71 20.10
CA ASN A 120 -2.54 -7.05 21.38
C ASN A 120 -3.61 -6.03 21.80
N ALA A 121 -4.88 -6.46 21.84
CA ALA A 121 -5.99 -5.61 22.25
C ALA A 121 -5.89 -5.11 23.72
N GLU A 122 -5.14 -5.81 24.57
CA GLU A 122 -4.93 -5.47 25.98
C GLU A 122 -3.92 -4.33 26.20
N GLU A 123 -3.06 -4.05 25.21
CA GLU A 123 -2.09 -2.96 25.26
C GLU A 123 -2.67 -1.62 24.79
N ARG A 124 -3.91 -1.63 24.26
CA ARG A 124 -4.58 -0.43 23.77
C ARG A 124 -5.02 0.44 24.94
N GLU A 125 -4.71 1.73 24.87
CA GLU A 125 -5.17 2.69 25.88
C GLU A 125 -6.70 2.68 26.01
N ALA A 126 -7.21 2.88 27.24
CA ALA A 126 -8.65 2.89 27.54
C ALA A 126 -9.46 3.98 26.79
N GLY A 127 -8.78 4.92 26.13
CA GLY A 127 -9.37 5.97 25.29
C GLY A 127 -9.33 5.69 23.79
N TYR A 128 -8.91 4.50 23.35
CA TYR A 128 -8.78 4.17 21.94
C TYR A 128 -10.13 4.24 21.21
N VAL A 129 -10.18 5.03 20.13
CA VAL A 129 -11.32 5.10 19.23
C VAL A 129 -10.94 4.33 17.98
N SER A 130 -11.70 3.29 17.66
CA SER A 130 -11.48 2.57 16.41
C SER A 130 -11.72 3.49 15.21
N PRO A 131 -10.99 3.28 14.10
CA PRO A 131 -11.20 4.06 12.87
C PRO A 131 -12.66 4.04 12.37
N GLU A 132 -13.39 2.93 12.57
CA GLU A 132 -14.81 2.81 12.25
C GLU A 132 -15.70 3.70 13.12
N GLN A 133 -15.47 3.71 14.44
CA GLN A 133 -16.20 4.59 15.36
C GLN A 133 -15.90 6.06 15.08
N PHE A 134 -14.68 6.38 14.65
CA PHE A 134 -14.34 7.74 14.24
C PHE A 134 -15.19 8.19 13.05
N VAL A 135 -15.30 7.35 12.01
CA VAL A 135 -16.18 7.61 10.86
C VAL A 135 -17.63 7.74 11.30
N GLN A 136 -18.11 6.86 12.19
CA GLN A 136 -19.49 6.91 12.66
C GLN A 136 -19.81 8.23 13.37
N ARG A 137 -18.92 8.72 14.24
CA ARG A 137 -19.08 10.03 14.89
C ARG A 137 -19.18 11.16 13.87
N TRP A 138 -18.40 11.09 12.79
CA TRP A 138 -18.46 12.06 11.70
C TRP A 138 -19.75 11.95 10.90
N GLN A 139 -20.24 10.74 10.64
CA GLN A 139 -21.54 10.52 10.00
C GLN A 139 -22.65 11.16 10.82
N GLU A 140 -22.70 10.87 12.13
CA GLU A 140 -23.70 11.43 13.04
C GLU A 140 -23.64 12.96 13.08
N LYS A 141 -22.43 13.55 13.15
CA LYS A 141 -22.26 15.01 13.15
C LYS A 141 -22.77 15.65 11.85
N VAL A 142 -22.44 15.04 10.70
CA VAL A 142 -22.89 15.52 9.38
C VAL A 142 -24.41 15.38 9.23
N ASP A 143 -24.97 14.25 9.66
CA ASP A 143 -26.42 14.01 9.58
C ASP A 143 -27.19 15.00 10.45
N VAL A 144 -26.71 15.29 11.67
CA VAL A 144 -27.31 16.32 12.55
C VAL A 144 -27.24 17.70 11.90
N ALA A 145 -26.09 18.07 11.32
CA ALA A 145 -25.93 19.34 10.62
C ALA A 145 -26.93 19.46 9.45
N ILE A 146 -27.04 18.43 8.61
CA ILE A 146 -27.99 18.41 7.48
C ILE A 146 -29.43 18.47 7.98
N GLN A 147 -29.79 17.69 9.01
CA GLN A 147 -31.15 17.72 9.55
C GLN A 147 -31.54 19.08 10.13
N SER A 148 -30.60 19.77 10.80
CA SER A 148 -30.86 21.12 11.31
C SER A 148 -31.11 22.13 10.20
N VAL A 149 -30.46 21.94 9.05
CA VAL A 149 -30.52 22.80 7.88
C VAL A 149 -31.76 22.53 7.01
N VAL A 150 -32.26 21.29 7.00
CA VAL A 150 -33.48 20.89 6.27
C VAL A 150 -34.77 21.18 7.05
N LYS A 151 -34.72 21.23 8.39
CA LYS A 151 -35.90 21.51 9.24
C LYS A 151 -36.22 23.01 9.42
N GLN A 152 -35.34 23.91 8.96
CA GLN A 152 -35.61 25.35 8.89
C GLN A 152 -36.30 25.70 7.57
#